data_AF-A0A6B0X4J1-F1
#
_entry.id   AF-A0A6B0X4J1-F1
#
_cell.length_a   1.000
_cell.length_b   1.000
_cell.length_c   1.000
_cell.angle_alpha   90.00
_cell.angle_beta   90.00
_cell.angle_gamma   90.00
#
_symmetry.space_group_name_H-M   'P 1'
#
loop_
_entity.id
_entity.type
_entity.pdbx_description
1 polymer ?
#
loop_
_entity_poly.entity_id
_entity_poly.type
_entity_poly.pdbx_seq_one_letter_code
_entity_poly.pdbx_strand_id
1 'polypeptide(L)'
;MARRSSPQLMINIKRMGHVAITVPNVGETVDFYEQIVGLEVSERGGGAVFLRCNAEHHCLAIYPGEERKLHHLGLEVTDGDALEAARNALAQRGFHPHERAYAEPGHGEALCYLDVDGNRIELYEGMRSLDQPLQPREIRPLRFGHITLQSIELERAAAFYTDALGFRVSDTAEDAVIWLRCNQDHHGIALLNAGHAKVNHYAYDLADWNDVKRMCDHLWRNDVPIIYGPSRHGPGHNIFIYVPDPAGNVIELTTELDQIWDEERYVPLDWPNEPRTVDVWRGLPAPPNLLAGDGRDFDDWTAGSPIIGAGWHVLQAGDFTALDPAATLTTPTRERPEFKIDIPRFTIAFDNPLDHVKAIVTADRRFATGNGLSVAVDMAVDVHGTEGNPFAADPDDPRLGCAAIALIDDSTGMVINFEISNRRVMALRELFVVTAPGGVGSVLPMADPALTDLEIEPGSWHRYEIRYDPGEDSVLTPGPDRAEWYVDGELVHQIEWVATVDPPAAPVIKPIRFSVNMAIFTLLDDLPDGRGDILPGLDPEYRQTIFGQGVTGRWRNLQVSQAGEQQHLRT
;
A
#
# COMPACT_ATOMS: atom_id res chain seq x y z
N MET A 1 10.74 38.41 48.92
CA MET A 1 11.48 37.14 49.10
C MET A 1 11.10 36.23 47.95
N ALA A 2 11.97 36.12 46.95
CA ALA A 2 11.80 35.19 45.86
C ALA A 2 11.93 33.76 46.41
N ARG A 3 10.86 32.95 46.28
CA ARG A 3 10.98 31.50 46.46
C ARG A 3 11.85 31.02 45.29
N ARG A 4 13.14 30.79 45.54
CA ARG A 4 13.94 29.92 44.69
C ARG A 4 13.23 28.56 44.69
N SER A 5 12.67 28.18 43.55
CA SER A 5 12.26 26.81 43.30
C SER A 5 13.47 25.91 43.62
N SER A 6 13.24 24.85 44.38
CA SER A 6 14.23 23.79 44.54
C SER A 6 14.67 23.34 43.14
N PRO A 7 15.94 22.97 42.91
CA PRO A 7 16.34 22.38 41.65
C PRO A 7 15.48 21.12 41.46
N GLN A 8 14.49 21.20 40.57
CA GLN A 8 13.76 20.01 40.15
C GLN A 8 14.83 19.05 39.62
N LEU A 9 14.86 17.84 40.16
CA LEU A 9 15.63 16.74 39.59
C LEU A 9 15.08 16.52 38.18
N MET A 10 15.69 17.20 37.20
CA MET A 10 15.37 17.09 35.79
C MET A 10 16.01 15.81 35.27
N ILE A 11 15.18 14.93 34.72
CA ILE A 11 15.65 13.74 34.03
C ILE A 11 16.32 14.22 32.74
N ASN A 12 17.52 13.70 32.47
CA ASN A 12 18.25 14.03 31.25
C ASN A 12 18.32 12.80 30.36
N ILE A 13 17.49 12.78 29.32
CA ILE A 13 17.54 11.78 28.27
C ILE A 13 18.66 12.16 27.30
N LYS A 14 19.63 11.27 27.12
CA LYS A 14 20.82 11.52 26.29
C LYS A 14 20.48 11.47 24.81
N ARG A 15 19.67 10.50 24.39
CA ARG A 15 19.23 10.32 23.00
C ARG A 15 18.06 9.36 22.89
N MET A 16 17.41 9.40 21.72
CA MET A 16 16.59 8.30 21.23
C MET A 16 17.49 7.08 21.00
N GLY A 17 17.13 5.96 21.62
CA GLY A 17 17.96 4.77 21.71
C GLY A 17 17.65 3.74 20.62
N HIS A 18 16.48 3.13 20.77
CA HIS A 18 15.95 2.14 19.84
C HIS A 18 14.42 2.19 19.83
N VAL A 19 13.85 1.62 18.78
CA VAL A 19 12.42 1.31 18.71
C VAL A 19 12.25 -0.21 18.70
N ALA A 20 11.30 -0.71 19.49
CA ALA A 20 10.93 -2.11 19.48
C ALA A 20 9.50 -2.27 18.96
N ILE A 21 9.33 -3.17 17.99
CA ILE A 21 8.04 -3.44 17.33
C ILE A 21 7.63 -4.90 17.55
N THR A 22 6.33 -5.14 17.65
CA THR A 22 5.73 -6.48 17.57
C THR A 22 5.12 -6.65 16.19
N VAL A 23 5.35 -7.77 15.52
CA VAL A 23 4.83 -8.06 14.17
C VAL A 23 4.45 -9.54 14.00
N PRO A 24 3.47 -9.86 13.13
CA PRO A 24 3.08 -11.24 12.81
C PRO A 24 4.07 -11.96 11.88
N ASN A 25 4.79 -11.22 11.03
CA ASN A 25 5.66 -11.74 9.96
C ASN A 25 7.14 -11.42 10.20
N VAL A 26 7.68 -11.78 11.37
CA VAL A 26 9.07 -11.46 11.81
C VAL A 26 10.13 -11.74 10.75
N GLY A 27 10.07 -12.88 10.05
CA GLY A 27 11.06 -13.24 9.02
C GLY A 27 11.10 -12.22 7.87
N GLU A 28 9.94 -11.93 7.29
CA GLU A 28 9.80 -10.96 6.19
C GLU A 28 10.19 -9.55 6.63
N THR A 29 9.78 -9.15 7.84
CA THR A 29 10.14 -7.84 8.41
C THR A 29 11.66 -7.73 8.59
N VAL A 30 12.31 -8.75 9.14
CA VAL A 30 13.78 -8.77 9.31
C VAL A 30 14.48 -8.71 7.95
N ASP A 31 14.05 -9.52 6.98
CA ASP A 31 14.63 -9.53 5.64
C ASP A 31 14.51 -8.15 4.97
N PHE A 32 13.38 -7.45 5.16
CA PHE A 32 13.19 -6.09 4.67
C PHE A 32 14.18 -5.11 5.30
N TYR A 33 14.33 -5.10 6.63
CA TYR A 33 15.28 -4.19 7.28
C TYR A 33 16.73 -4.50 6.91
N GLU A 34 17.10 -5.78 6.77
CA GLU A 34 18.45 -6.17 6.40
C GLU A 34 18.77 -5.89 4.93
N GLN A 35 17.85 -6.20 4.02
CA GLN A 35 18.13 -6.17 2.58
C GLN A 35 17.73 -4.87 1.89
N ILE A 36 16.65 -4.23 2.34
CA ILE A 36 16.10 -3.02 1.72
C ILE A 36 16.56 -1.77 2.47
N VAL A 37 16.31 -1.72 3.78
CA VAL A 37 16.68 -0.53 4.57
C VAL A 37 18.19 -0.50 4.80
N GLY A 38 18.84 -1.66 4.95
CA GLY A 38 20.30 -1.78 5.08
C GLY A 38 20.81 -1.83 6.52
N LEU A 39 19.95 -2.20 7.48
CA LEU A 39 20.35 -2.53 8.85
C LEU A 39 21.06 -3.91 8.87
N GLU A 40 21.70 -4.23 9.99
CA GLU A 40 22.37 -5.52 10.17
C GLU A 40 21.89 -6.20 11.45
N VAL A 41 21.59 -7.49 11.40
CA VAL A 41 21.28 -8.26 12.61
C VAL A 41 22.51 -8.39 13.48
N SER A 42 22.41 -7.90 14.72
CA SER A 42 23.45 -8.01 15.73
C SER A 42 23.28 -9.24 16.61
N GLU A 43 22.04 -9.58 16.96
CA GLU A 43 21.72 -10.72 17.81
C GLU A 43 20.33 -11.28 17.52
N ARG A 44 20.20 -12.61 17.58
CA ARG A 44 18.90 -13.31 17.61
C ARG A 44 18.82 -14.03 18.96
N GLY A 45 17.95 -13.58 19.84
CA GLY A 45 17.94 -14.00 21.24
C GLY A 45 16.82 -13.32 22.03
N GLY A 46 16.57 -13.75 23.27
CA GLY A 46 15.60 -13.08 24.15
C GLY A 46 14.14 -13.07 23.65
N GLY A 47 13.80 -13.82 22.60
CA GLY A 47 12.49 -13.79 21.95
C GLY A 47 12.33 -12.74 20.85
N ALA A 48 13.42 -12.07 20.44
CA ALA A 48 13.41 -11.03 19.41
C ALA A 48 14.60 -11.16 18.45
N VAL A 49 14.58 -10.33 17.42
CA VAL A 49 15.70 -10.09 16.51
C VAL A 49 16.13 -8.64 16.67
N PHE A 50 17.42 -8.42 16.93
CA PHE A 50 18.00 -7.11 17.18
C PHE A 50 18.82 -6.67 15.99
N LEU A 51 18.59 -5.44 15.52
CA LEU A 51 19.24 -4.87 14.34
C LEU A 51 19.87 -3.53 14.65
N ARG A 52 21.01 -3.24 14.00
CA ARG A 52 21.81 -2.03 14.16
C ARG A 52 22.04 -1.33 12.82
N CYS A 53 22.29 -0.03 12.88
CA CYS A 53 22.71 0.78 11.74
C CYS A 53 24.16 1.27 11.85
N ASN A 54 24.73 1.27 13.05
CA ASN A 54 26.11 1.64 13.32
C ASN A 54 26.73 0.71 14.39
N ALA A 55 27.69 1.19 15.16
CA ALA A 55 28.43 0.38 16.12
C ALA A 55 27.59 -0.06 17.33
N GLU A 56 26.43 0.54 17.60
CA GLU A 56 25.54 0.11 18.68
C GLU A 56 25.09 -1.35 18.55
N HIS A 57 24.72 -1.96 19.68
CA HIS A 57 24.15 -3.30 19.68
C HIS A 57 22.89 -3.34 18.83
N HIS A 58 21.97 -2.39 19.02
CA HIS A 58 20.78 -2.28 18.20
C HIS A 58 20.18 -0.88 18.28
N CYS A 59 19.42 -0.56 17.25
CA CYS A 59 18.52 0.58 17.14
C CYS A 59 17.08 0.13 16.79
N LEU A 60 16.89 -1.16 16.46
CA LEU A 60 15.61 -1.80 16.19
C LEU A 60 15.56 -3.17 16.87
N ALA A 61 14.44 -3.48 17.53
CA ALA A 61 14.13 -4.81 18.04
C ALA A 61 12.79 -5.30 17.48
N ILE A 62 12.76 -6.52 16.94
CA ILE A 62 11.58 -7.11 16.31
C ILE A 62 11.12 -8.32 17.13
N TYR A 63 9.93 -8.21 17.70
CA TYR A 63 9.27 -9.23 18.51
C TYR A 63 8.13 -9.91 17.73
N PRO A 64 7.91 -11.22 17.92
CA PRO A 64 6.74 -11.90 17.36
C PRO A 64 5.46 -11.54 18.12
N GLY A 65 4.34 -11.40 17.41
CA GLY A 65 3.00 -11.33 18.00
C GLY A 65 1.91 -11.35 16.93
N GLU A 66 0.66 -11.54 17.35
CA GLU A 66 -0.48 -11.69 16.42
C GLU A 66 -0.82 -10.39 15.69
N GLU A 67 -0.54 -9.24 16.29
CA GLU A 67 -0.86 -7.91 15.75
C GLU A 67 0.36 -7.00 15.77
N ARG A 68 0.41 -6.08 14.79
CA ARG A 68 1.42 -5.02 14.76
C ARG A 68 1.20 -4.01 15.87
N LYS A 69 2.26 -3.63 16.58
CA LYS A 69 2.21 -2.56 17.60
C LYS A 69 3.61 -2.15 18.05
N LEU A 70 3.67 -0.99 18.71
CA LEU A 70 4.82 -0.63 19.52
C LEU A 70 4.99 -1.65 20.66
N HIS A 71 6.16 -2.28 20.73
CA HIS A 71 6.54 -3.09 21.88
C HIS A 71 7.07 -2.19 23.00
N HIS A 72 7.99 -1.27 22.68
CA HIS A 72 8.40 -0.14 23.52
C HIS A 72 9.30 0.84 22.74
N LEU A 73 9.48 2.02 23.32
CA LEU A 73 10.47 3.01 22.90
C LEU A 73 11.62 3.06 23.91
N GLY A 74 12.85 2.84 23.45
CA GLY A 74 14.05 2.92 24.26
C GLY A 74 14.66 4.32 24.26
N LEU A 75 14.89 4.86 25.46
CA LEU A 75 15.53 6.15 25.71
C LEU A 75 16.79 5.95 26.56
N GLU A 76 17.93 6.32 26.00
CA GLU A 76 19.21 6.16 26.69
C GLU A 76 19.41 7.29 27.71
N VAL A 77 19.75 6.94 28.95
CA VAL A 77 20.29 7.88 29.94
C VAL A 77 21.82 7.76 30.01
N THR A 78 22.48 8.78 30.58
CA THR A 78 23.94 8.87 30.56
C THR A 78 24.64 7.71 31.27
N ASP A 79 24.15 7.30 32.44
CA ASP A 79 24.73 6.31 33.34
C ASP A 79 23.69 5.80 34.36
N GLY A 80 24.07 4.84 35.20
CA GLY A 80 23.20 4.25 36.22
C GLY A 80 22.77 5.25 37.31
N ASP A 81 23.60 6.25 37.61
CA ASP A 81 23.22 7.33 38.54
C ASP A 81 22.07 8.17 37.95
N ALA A 82 22.12 8.47 36.64
CA ALA A 82 21.03 9.13 35.93
C ALA A 82 19.76 8.26 35.86
N LEU A 83 19.89 6.95 35.71
CA LEU A 83 18.75 6.02 35.73
C LEU A 83 18.07 5.99 37.11
N GLU A 84 18.86 5.95 38.19
CA GLU A 84 18.33 5.99 39.55
C GLU A 84 17.75 7.37 39.91
N ALA A 85 18.36 8.45 39.43
CA ALA A 85 17.78 9.79 39.53
C ALA A 85 16.43 9.88 38.80
N ALA A 86 16.32 9.26 37.61
CA ALA A 86 15.07 9.18 36.86
C ALA A 86 14.00 8.39 37.62
N ARG A 87 14.35 7.23 38.20
CA ARG A 87 13.46 6.45 39.07
C ARG A 87 12.88 7.29 40.21
N ASN A 88 13.75 8.00 40.92
CA ASN A 88 13.35 8.83 42.06
C ASN A 88 12.50 10.02 41.64
N ALA A 89 12.84 10.67 40.52
CA ALA A 89 12.10 11.81 39.98
C ALA A 89 10.70 11.42 39.47
N LEU A 90 10.57 10.26 38.84
CA LEU A 90 9.29 9.71 38.38
C LEU A 90 8.41 9.26 39.55
N ALA A 91 8.99 8.58 40.56
CA ALA A 91 8.27 8.18 41.76
C ALA A 91 7.67 9.38 42.53
N GLN A 92 8.40 10.50 42.62
CA GLN A 92 7.89 11.73 43.23
C GLN A 92 6.70 12.35 42.49
N ARG A 93 6.56 12.03 41.19
CA ARG A 93 5.45 12.47 40.32
C ARG A 93 4.33 11.44 40.23
N GLY A 94 4.43 10.32 40.97
CA GLY A 94 3.43 9.25 40.98
C GLY A 94 3.56 8.23 39.84
N PHE A 95 4.65 8.28 39.07
CA PHE A 95 4.96 7.26 38.07
C PHE A 95 5.80 6.16 38.71
N HIS A 96 5.37 4.91 38.53
CA HIS A 96 6.08 3.75 39.03
C HIS A 96 6.50 2.85 37.86
N PRO A 97 7.66 2.16 37.95
CA PRO A 97 8.06 1.21 36.93
C PRO A 97 6.98 0.16 36.70
N HIS A 98 6.71 -0.12 35.43
CA HIS A 98 5.89 -1.23 35.00
C HIS A 98 6.62 -2.55 35.35
N GLU A 99 5.89 -3.57 35.82
CA GLU A 99 6.44 -4.79 36.44
C GLU A 99 7.40 -5.62 35.55
N ARG A 100 7.48 -5.30 34.26
CA ARG A 100 8.28 -6.03 33.27
C ARG A 100 9.31 -5.09 32.65
N ALA A 101 10.47 -4.97 33.29
CA ALA A 101 11.67 -4.48 32.59
C ALA A 101 12.07 -5.52 31.53
N TYR A 102 12.54 -5.07 30.37
CA TYR A 102 13.03 -5.99 29.35
C TYR A 102 14.48 -6.32 29.65
N ALA A 103 14.79 -7.62 29.67
CA ALA A 103 16.16 -8.08 29.73
C ALA A 103 16.72 -8.17 28.31
N GLU A 104 16.68 -7.07 27.54
CA GLU A 104 17.22 -7.08 26.19
C GLU A 104 18.75 -7.18 26.24
N PRO A 105 19.35 -7.93 25.32
CA PRO A 105 20.79 -7.95 25.19
C PRO A 105 21.31 -6.57 24.76
N GLY A 106 22.46 -6.21 25.32
CA GLY A 106 23.28 -5.12 24.80
C GLY A 106 23.08 -3.77 25.47
N HIS A 107 22.06 -3.53 26.28
CA HIS A 107 22.01 -2.35 27.15
C HIS A 107 22.18 -2.73 28.64
N GLY A 108 22.45 -1.74 29.49
CA GLY A 108 22.59 -1.92 30.94
C GLY A 108 21.26 -2.08 31.67
N GLU A 109 21.22 -1.68 32.94
CA GLU A 109 19.97 -1.67 33.71
C GLU A 109 18.92 -0.81 33.00
N ALA A 110 17.66 -1.23 33.08
CA ALA A 110 16.55 -0.56 32.43
C ALA A 110 15.30 -0.48 33.33
N LEU A 111 14.51 0.56 33.11
CA LEU A 111 13.24 0.81 33.76
C LEU A 111 12.17 1.09 32.72
N CYS A 112 11.13 0.26 32.70
CA CYS A 112 9.98 0.47 31.84
C CYS A 112 8.91 1.26 32.57
N TYR A 113 8.31 2.24 31.90
CA TYR A 113 7.14 2.99 32.34
C TYR A 113 6.05 2.93 31.27
N LEU A 114 4.83 3.27 31.66
CA LEU A 114 3.77 3.60 30.70
C LEU A 114 3.68 5.13 30.61
N ASP A 115 3.63 5.66 29.40
CA ASP A 115 3.19 7.03 29.21
C ASP A 115 1.69 7.15 29.49
N VAL A 116 1.18 8.38 29.37
CA VAL A 116 -0.22 8.71 29.65
C VAL A 116 -1.24 8.07 28.69
N ASP A 117 -0.76 7.58 27.55
CA ASP A 117 -1.54 6.93 26.49
C ASP A 117 -1.32 5.40 26.47
N GLY A 118 -0.51 4.87 27.39
CA GLY A 118 -0.25 3.45 27.54
C GLY A 118 0.93 2.93 26.71
N ASN A 119 1.69 3.79 26.04
CA ASN A 119 2.92 3.39 25.35
C ASN A 119 3.99 3.02 26.36
N ARG A 120 4.77 1.98 26.05
CA ARG A 120 5.86 1.54 26.91
C ARG A 120 7.12 2.33 26.61
N ILE A 121 7.65 3.01 27.62
CA ILE A 121 8.87 3.82 27.55
C ILE A 121 9.93 3.16 28.42
N GLU A 122 11.02 2.70 27.81
CA GLU A 122 12.15 2.12 28.51
C GLU A 122 13.26 3.15 28.67
N LEU A 123 13.62 3.45 29.91
CA LEU A 123 14.81 4.22 30.24
C LEU A 123 15.94 3.23 30.54
N TYR A 124 17.07 3.32 29.84
CA TYR A 124 18.15 2.35 30.01
C TYR A 124 19.53 3.00 30.09
N GLU A 125 20.44 2.35 30.81
CA GLU A 125 21.84 2.75 30.93
C GLU A 125 22.69 2.21 29.78
N GLY A 126 23.04 3.07 28.83
CA GLY A 126 24.04 2.80 27.80
C GLY A 126 23.69 1.70 26.79
N MET A 127 24.40 1.69 25.67
CA MET A 127 24.27 0.66 24.64
C MET A 127 25.66 0.12 24.29
N ARG A 128 25.82 -1.20 24.35
CA ARG A 128 27.06 -1.90 24.01
C ARG A 128 27.45 -1.55 22.58
N SER A 129 28.67 -1.05 22.41
CA SER A 129 29.29 -0.93 21.10
C SER A 129 29.86 -2.28 20.68
N LEU A 130 29.64 -2.66 19.44
CA LEU A 130 30.17 -3.85 18.81
C LEU A 130 31.34 -3.47 17.91
N ASP A 131 32.50 -4.09 18.13
CA ASP A 131 33.73 -3.82 17.36
C ASP A 131 33.72 -4.43 15.95
N GLN A 132 32.64 -5.10 15.59
CA GLN A 132 32.48 -5.76 14.29
C GLN A 132 32.02 -4.72 13.26
N PRO A 133 32.81 -4.47 12.19
CA PRO A 133 32.42 -3.55 11.14
C PRO A 133 31.17 -4.08 10.43
N LEU A 134 30.30 -3.17 10.03
CA LEU A 134 29.11 -3.54 9.27
C LEU A 134 29.49 -4.00 7.85
N GLN A 135 28.70 -4.90 7.29
CA GLN A 135 28.84 -5.34 5.90
C GLN A 135 28.65 -4.16 4.96
N PRO A 136 29.52 -3.89 3.97
CA PRO A 136 29.34 -2.79 3.02
C PRO A 136 28.00 -2.87 2.26
N ARG A 137 27.33 -1.73 2.07
CA ARG A 137 26.07 -1.58 1.32
C ARG A 137 26.14 -0.33 0.46
N GLU A 138 25.33 -0.29 -0.60
CA GLU A 138 25.17 0.89 -1.48
C GLU A 138 24.69 2.12 -0.69
N ILE A 139 23.72 1.90 0.20
CA ILE A 139 23.11 2.89 1.06
C ILE A 139 22.73 2.24 2.39
N ARG A 140 22.74 3.01 3.49
CA ARG A 140 22.20 2.61 4.80
C ARG A 140 21.86 3.84 5.63
N PRO A 141 21.00 3.69 6.65
CA PRO A 141 20.87 4.68 7.69
C PRO A 141 22.08 4.73 8.65
N LEU A 142 22.26 5.88 9.27
CA LEU A 142 23.33 6.19 10.22
C LEU A 142 22.93 5.94 11.68
N ARG A 143 21.65 6.16 12.00
CA ARG A 143 21.09 6.06 13.36
C ARG A 143 19.56 6.00 13.31
N PHE A 144 18.96 5.56 14.41
CA PHE A 144 17.57 5.86 14.72
C PHE A 144 17.42 7.35 15.06
N GLY A 145 16.47 8.02 14.40
CA GLY A 145 16.22 9.46 14.53
C GLY A 145 15.14 9.76 15.55
N HIS A 146 13.88 9.59 15.14
CA HIS A 146 12.71 9.95 15.92
C HIS A 146 11.55 8.96 15.77
N ILE A 147 10.54 9.14 16.61
CA ILE A 147 9.25 8.46 16.50
C ILE A 147 8.11 9.47 16.58
N THR A 148 7.07 9.22 15.81
CA THR A 148 5.85 10.02 15.82
C THR A 148 4.71 9.20 16.38
N LEU A 149 4.06 9.70 17.43
CA LEU A 149 2.98 9.04 18.14
C LEU A 149 1.68 9.83 17.96
N GLN A 150 0.60 9.13 17.72
CA GLN A 150 -0.76 9.64 17.86
C GLN A 150 -1.17 9.53 19.33
N SER A 151 -1.74 10.62 19.83
CA SER A 151 -2.10 10.78 21.23
C SER A 151 -3.62 10.85 21.42
N ILE A 152 -4.07 10.36 22.57
CA ILE A 152 -5.46 10.48 23.01
C ILE A 152 -5.76 11.93 23.44
N GLU A 153 -4.85 12.53 24.21
CA GLU A 153 -4.92 13.93 24.62
C GLU A 153 -3.52 14.58 24.53
N LEU A 154 -3.35 15.36 23.45
CA LEU A 154 -2.07 15.93 23.04
C LEU A 154 -1.37 16.71 24.17
N GLU A 155 -2.08 17.60 24.87
CA GLU A 155 -1.47 18.42 25.94
C GLU A 155 -1.00 17.56 27.13
N ARG A 156 -1.79 16.54 27.50
CA ARG A 156 -1.45 15.62 28.60
C ARG A 156 -0.26 14.74 28.24
N ALA A 157 -0.15 14.29 26.99
CA ALA A 157 1.02 13.60 26.48
C ALA A 157 2.25 14.50 26.48
N ALA A 158 2.15 15.71 25.93
CA ALA A 158 3.25 16.67 25.93
C ALA A 158 3.76 16.95 27.35
N ALA A 159 2.86 17.20 28.31
CA ALA A 159 3.22 17.43 29.70
C ALA A 159 3.95 16.23 30.35
N PHE A 160 3.60 15.00 29.99
CA PHE A 160 4.35 13.83 30.47
C PHE A 160 5.80 13.87 29.98
N TYR A 161 6.02 14.05 28.67
CA TYR A 161 7.36 14.06 28.11
C TYR A 161 8.19 15.27 28.58
N THR A 162 7.58 16.46 28.73
CA THR A 162 8.29 17.66 29.21
C THR A 162 8.52 17.64 30.71
N ASP A 163 7.47 17.46 31.52
CA ASP A 163 7.53 17.71 32.96
C ASP A 163 8.05 16.50 33.75
N ALA A 164 7.82 15.29 33.22
CA ALA A 164 8.29 14.05 33.82
C ALA A 164 9.65 13.63 33.24
N LEU A 165 9.82 13.64 31.91
CA LEU A 165 11.03 13.12 31.24
C LEU A 165 12.03 14.19 30.78
N GLY A 166 11.71 15.48 30.90
CA GLY A 166 12.66 16.57 30.61
C GLY A 166 12.84 16.90 29.13
N PHE A 167 11.95 16.43 28.25
CA PHE A 167 11.93 16.86 26.86
C PHE A 167 11.58 18.36 26.76
N ARG A 168 11.95 18.96 25.64
CA ARG A 168 11.71 20.38 25.35
C ARG A 168 10.91 20.52 24.05
N VAL A 169 9.95 21.43 24.01
CA VAL A 169 9.20 21.75 22.79
C VAL A 169 10.13 22.44 21.81
N SER A 170 10.22 21.89 20.61
CA SER A 170 10.94 22.49 19.50
C SER A 170 10.00 23.36 18.70
N ASP A 171 8.95 22.78 18.11
CA ASP A 171 7.92 23.53 17.39
C ASP A 171 6.53 22.95 17.70
N THR A 172 5.48 23.70 17.36
CA THR A 172 4.08 23.25 17.35
C THR A 172 3.43 23.54 16.02
N ALA A 173 2.35 22.85 15.69
CA ALA A 173 1.46 23.22 14.60
C ALA A 173 0.04 23.34 15.12
N GLU A 174 -0.31 24.53 15.62
CA GLU A 174 -1.57 24.81 16.31
C GLU A 174 -1.85 23.73 17.37
N ASP A 175 -3.07 23.18 17.41
CA ASP A 175 -3.48 22.09 18.29
C ASP A 175 -3.32 20.69 17.66
N ALA A 176 -2.63 20.60 16.52
CA ALA A 176 -2.52 19.38 15.74
C ALA A 176 -1.26 18.56 16.08
N VAL A 177 -0.10 19.21 16.22
CA VAL A 177 1.19 18.52 16.41
C VAL A 177 2.12 19.27 17.36
N ILE A 178 2.85 18.52 18.21
CA ILE A 178 3.94 19.04 19.05
C ILE A 178 5.20 18.24 18.79
N TRP A 179 6.30 18.91 18.44
CA TRP A 179 7.63 18.31 18.27
C TRP A 179 8.47 18.50 19.53
N LEU A 180 9.04 17.42 20.05
CA LEU A 180 9.77 17.37 21.32
C LEU A 180 11.19 16.83 21.13
N ARG A 181 12.18 17.54 21.66
CA ARG A 181 13.59 17.12 21.69
C ARG A 181 14.06 16.70 23.07
N CYS A 182 14.97 15.73 23.11
CA CYS A 182 15.75 15.40 24.31
C CYS A 182 17.19 15.92 24.21
N ASN A 183 17.76 15.92 23.00
CA ASN A 183 19.12 16.34 22.68
C ASN A 183 19.13 17.53 21.70
N GLN A 184 20.19 17.70 20.93
CA GLN A 184 20.32 18.79 19.96
C GLN A 184 19.38 18.62 18.76
N ASP A 185 18.94 17.42 18.41
CA ASP A 185 18.08 17.25 17.24
C ASP A 185 16.75 17.97 17.46
N HIS A 186 16.18 18.53 16.38
CA HIS A 186 14.91 19.26 16.45
C HIS A 186 13.83 18.42 17.13
N HIS A 187 13.80 17.12 16.95
CA HIS A 187 12.93 16.25 17.73
C HIS A 187 13.46 14.83 17.80
N GLY A 188 13.10 14.15 18.89
CA GLY A 188 13.13 12.70 18.99
C GLY A 188 11.72 12.10 19.07
N ILE A 189 10.73 12.91 19.48
CA ILE A 189 9.31 12.53 19.55
C ILE A 189 8.48 13.63 18.90
N ALA A 190 7.52 13.24 18.05
CA ALA A 190 6.41 14.10 17.64
C ALA A 190 5.09 13.52 18.13
N LEU A 191 4.17 14.37 18.60
CA LEU A 191 2.86 13.99 19.11
C LEU A 191 1.77 14.58 18.23
N LEU A 192 0.90 13.74 17.67
CA LEU A 192 -0.26 14.14 16.88
C LEU A 192 -1.55 14.06 17.70
N ASN A 193 -2.40 15.05 17.57
CA ASN A 193 -3.74 15.02 18.13
C ASN A 193 -4.67 14.11 17.29
N ALA A 194 -5.02 12.93 17.81
CA ALA A 194 -5.75 11.92 17.05
C ALA A 194 -6.93 11.28 17.82
N GLY A 195 -7.03 11.48 19.14
CA GLY A 195 -8.05 10.85 19.98
C GLY A 195 -7.84 9.35 20.23
N HIS A 196 -6.70 8.80 19.80
CA HIS A 196 -6.30 7.41 20.06
C HIS A 196 -4.78 7.26 20.16
N ALA A 197 -4.32 6.23 20.86
CA ALA A 197 -2.90 5.94 21.05
C ALA A 197 -2.38 5.00 19.95
N LYS A 198 -1.39 5.44 19.16
CA LYS A 198 -0.80 4.62 18.10
C LYS A 198 0.54 5.18 17.63
N VAL A 199 1.40 4.35 17.04
CA VAL A 199 2.58 4.84 16.31
C VAL A 199 2.14 5.33 14.94
N ASN A 200 2.50 6.57 14.58
CA ASN A 200 2.34 7.06 13.22
C ASN A 200 3.45 6.51 12.31
N HIS A 201 4.70 6.78 12.67
CA HIS A 201 5.89 6.29 11.99
C HIS A 201 7.10 6.37 12.94
N TYR A 202 8.20 5.73 12.54
CA TYR A 202 9.52 5.92 13.14
C TYR A 202 10.56 6.14 12.04
N ALA A 203 11.63 6.83 12.37
CA ALA A 203 12.53 7.39 11.39
C ALA A 203 13.98 6.94 11.55
N TYR A 204 14.66 6.80 10.41
CA TYR A 204 16.10 6.59 10.37
C TYR A 204 16.79 7.64 9.51
N ASP A 205 17.90 8.16 10.02
CA ASP A 205 18.66 9.21 9.37
C ASP A 205 19.57 8.64 8.28
N LEU A 206 19.46 9.16 7.07
CA LEU A 206 20.44 9.04 6.00
C LEU A 206 21.47 10.16 6.11
N ALA A 207 22.60 10.02 5.41
CA ALA A 207 23.71 10.96 5.55
C ALA A 207 23.42 12.33 4.94
N ASP A 208 22.79 12.35 3.76
CA ASP A 208 22.47 13.58 3.02
C ASP A 208 21.37 13.37 1.97
N TRP A 209 21.04 14.44 1.25
CA TRP A 209 20.06 14.41 0.16
C TRP A 209 20.43 13.46 -1.00
N ASN A 210 21.71 13.23 -1.29
CA ASN A 210 22.09 12.28 -2.34
C ASN A 210 21.81 10.85 -1.91
N ASP A 211 22.00 10.56 -0.63
CA ASP A 211 21.67 9.26 -0.04
C ASP A 211 20.16 9.00 -0.06
N VAL A 212 19.31 10.02 0.12
CA VAL A 212 17.85 9.90 -0.13
C VAL A 212 17.56 9.51 -1.58
N LYS A 213 18.21 10.14 -2.56
CA LYS A 213 18.00 9.79 -3.99
C LYS A 213 18.43 8.35 -4.29
N ARG A 214 19.59 7.94 -3.78
CA ARG A 214 20.08 6.56 -3.92
C ARG A 214 19.13 5.57 -3.26
N MET A 215 18.56 5.94 -2.11
CA MET A 215 17.52 5.15 -1.46
C MET A 215 16.28 5.05 -2.36
N CYS A 216 15.80 6.13 -2.98
CA CYS A 216 14.70 6.04 -3.97
C CYS A 216 15.01 5.08 -5.12
N ASP A 217 16.20 5.16 -5.72
CA ASP A 217 16.63 4.25 -6.79
C ASP A 217 16.74 2.80 -6.30
N HIS A 218 17.16 2.60 -5.05
CA HIS A 218 17.25 1.29 -4.41
C HIS A 218 15.87 0.68 -4.15
N LEU A 219 14.94 1.46 -3.60
CA LEU A 219 13.56 1.06 -3.34
C LEU A 219 12.85 0.68 -4.64
N TRP A 220 12.98 1.51 -5.69
CA TRP A 220 12.43 1.22 -7.01
C TRP A 220 12.92 -0.12 -7.58
N ARG A 221 14.23 -0.42 -7.47
CA ARG A 221 14.82 -1.67 -7.97
C ARG A 221 14.34 -2.91 -7.23
N ASN A 222 13.86 -2.75 -6.00
CA ASN A 222 13.40 -3.83 -5.14
C ASN A 222 11.86 -3.86 -5.02
N ASP A 223 11.15 -3.19 -5.92
CA ASP A 223 9.68 -3.09 -5.91
C ASP A 223 9.13 -2.59 -4.56
N VAL A 224 9.89 -1.76 -3.83
CA VAL A 224 9.44 -1.14 -2.57
C VAL A 224 8.92 0.26 -2.88
N PRO A 225 7.66 0.53 -2.55
CA PRO A 225 7.06 1.80 -2.86
C PRO A 225 7.41 2.91 -1.87
N ILE A 226 7.45 4.13 -2.41
CA ILE A 226 7.44 5.36 -1.61
C ILE A 226 5.98 5.79 -1.45
N ILE A 227 5.47 5.76 -0.22
CA ILE A 227 4.07 6.10 0.08
C ILE A 227 3.85 7.60 0.23
N TYR A 228 4.91 8.35 0.56
CA TYR A 228 4.87 9.80 0.66
C TYR A 228 6.27 10.42 0.52
N GLY A 229 6.35 11.58 -0.12
CA GLY A 229 7.61 12.20 -0.52
C GLY A 229 8.16 11.70 -1.86
N PRO A 230 9.43 12.00 -2.21
CA PRO A 230 10.36 12.81 -1.43
C PRO A 230 9.89 14.25 -1.28
N SER A 231 9.96 14.77 -0.07
CA SER A 231 9.69 16.19 0.20
C SER A 231 10.46 16.70 1.41
N ARG A 232 10.19 17.94 1.81
CA ARG A 232 10.78 18.61 2.97
C ARG A 232 9.68 19.03 3.95
N HIS A 233 9.88 18.76 5.23
CA HIS A 233 9.04 19.30 6.31
C HIS A 233 9.35 20.79 6.54
N GLY A 234 8.34 21.56 6.96
CA GLY A 234 8.56 22.90 7.51
C GLY A 234 9.23 22.81 8.88
N PRO A 235 8.53 22.26 9.90
CA PRO A 235 9.12 21.99 11.21
C PRO A 235 10.35 21.08 11.10
N GLY A 236 11.46 21.48 11.70
CA GLY A 236 12.74 20.74 11.66
C GLY A 236 13.46 20.70 10.31
N HIS A 237 12.85 21.17 9.23
CA HIS A 237 13.41 21.31 7.88
C HIS A 237 13.98 20.03 7.22
N ASN A 238 13.77 18.86 7.83
CA ASN A 238 14.31 17.62 7.31
C ASN A 238 13.67 17.23 5.97
N ILE A 239 14.48 16.60 5.13
CA ILE A 239 14.00 15.94 3.92
C ILE A 239 13.58 14.53 4.28
N PHE A 240 12.47 14.06 3.71
CA PHE A 240 11.89 12.76 4.03
C PHE A 240 11.47 12.00 2.77
N ILE A 241 11.47 10.67 2.89
CA ILE A 241 10.59 9.74 2.18
C ILE A 241 9.94 8.82 3.21
N TYR A 242 8.70 8.42 2.97
CA TYR A 242 8.01 7.43 3.78
C TYR A 242 7.86 6.15 2.97
N VAL A 243 8.18 5.02 3.60
CA VAL A 243 8.07 3.68 3.02
C VAL A 243 7.38 2.75 4.02
N PRO A 244 6.66 1.74 3.54
CA PRO A 244 6.09 0.75 4.43
C PRO A 244 7.02 -0.44 4.64
N ASP A 245 6.96 -1.01 5.85
CA ASP A 245 7.53 -2.33 6.11
C ASP A 245 6.52 -3.46 5.75
N PRO A 246 6.95 -4.73 5.72
CA PRO A 246 6.07 -5.86 5.43
C PRO A 246 4.94 -6.10 6.44
N ALA A 247 5.02 -5.52 7.64
CA ALA A 247 3.95 -5.58 8.64
C ALA A 247 2.98 -4.39 8.51
N GLY A 248 3.24 -3.46 7.59
CA GLY A 248 2.49 -2.22 7.37
C GLY A 248 2.81 -1.11 8.38
N ASN A 249 3.93 -1.19 9.09
CA ASN A 249 4.47 -0.03 9.80
C ASN A 249 5.00 0.99 8.79
N VAL A 250 4.90 2.28 9.11
CA VAL A 250 5.50 3.33 8.31
C VAL A 250 6.89 3.68 8.84
N ILE A 251 7.85 3.70 7.94
CA ILE A 251 9.23 4.13 8.19
C ILE A 251 9.46 5.44 7.45
N GLU A 252 9.98 6.44 8.14
CA GLU A 252 10.54 7.62 7.52
C GLU A 252 12.05 7.41 7.30
N LEU A 253 12.54 7.65 6.09
CA LEU A 253 13.97 7.74 5.80
C LEU A 253 14.28 9.21 5.55
N THR A 254 15.09 9.78 6.43
CA THR A 254 15.13 11.23 6.63
C THR A 254 16.55 11.78 6.67
N THR A 255 16.75 13.06 6.42
CA THR A 255 18.06 13.71 6.51
C THR A 255 17.92 15.21 6.76
N GLU A 256 19.01 15.87 7.17
CA GLU A 256 19.08 17.33 7.37
C GLU A 256 18.12 17.86 8.45
N LEU A 257 17.78 17.03 9.44
CA LEU A 257 17.03 17.50 10.60
C LEU A 257 17.82 18.57 11.35
N ASP A 258 17.17 19.71 11.61
CA ASP A 258 17.79 20.83 12.30
C ASP A 258 18.35 20.42 13.66
N GLN A 259 19.46 21.07 14.04
CA GLN A 259 20.07 20.91 15.35
C GLN A 259 20.08 22.22 16.14
N ILE A 260 19.51 22.17 17.34
CA ILE A 260 19.36 23.26 18.29
C ILE A 260 20.49 23.18 19.32
N TRP A 261 21.50 24.03 19.14
CA TRP A 261 22.67 24.10 20.02
C TRP A 261 22.57 25.20 21.08
N ASP A 262 21.84 26.28 20.80
CA ASP A 262 21.67 27.44 21.68
C ASP A 262 20.26 27.44 22.29
N GLU A 263 20.12 26.71 23.40
CA GLU A 263 18.87 26.57 24.17
C GLU A 263 18.38 27.92 24.75
N GLU A 264 19.25 28.92 24.92
CA GLU A 264 18.85 30.23 25.46
C GLU A 264 18.23 31.13 24.39
N ARG A 265 18.62 30.96 23.12
CA ARG A 265 18.13 31.78 22.00
C ARG A 265 17.06 31.12 21.16
N TYR A 266 16.96 29.79 21.20
CA TYR A 266 15.97 29.08 20.43
C TYR A 266 14.56 29.46 20.91
N VAL A 267 13.71 29.84 19.95
CA VAL A 267 12.31 30.17 20.20
C VAL A 267 11.47 29.23 19.34
N PRO A 268 10.65 28.37 19.97
CA PRO A 268 9.71 27.52 19.24
C PRO A 268 8.81 28.29 18.30
N LEU A 269 8.65 27.76 17.09
CA LEU A 269 7.66 28.26 16.14
C LEU A 269 6.33 27.53 16.34
N ASP A 270 5.25 28.31 16.21
CA ASP A 270 3.90 27.76 16.05
C ASP A 270 3.51 27.91 14.58
N TRP A 271 3.43 26.78 13.89
CA TRP A 271 3.15 26.69 12.47
C TRP A 271 1.64 26.63 12.21
N PRO A 272 1.14 27.22 11.11
CA PRO A 272 -0.27 27.05 10.75
C PRO A 272 -0.59 25.58 10.43
N ASN A 273 -1.78 25.10 10.74
CA ASN A 273 -2.20 23.75 10.36
C ASN A 273 -2.74 23.71 8.92
N GLU A 274 -1.84 23.75 7.95
CA GLU A 274 -2.17 23.69 6.52
C GLU A 274 -1.28 22.68 5.77
N PRO A 275 -1.69 22.21 4.58
CA PRO A 275 -0.93 21.16 3.89
C PRO A 275 0.52 21.56 3.51
N ARG A 276 0.90 22.86 3.58
CA ARG A 276 2.30 23.28 3.33
C ARG A 276 3.21 23.10 4.53
N THR A 277 2.66 22.91 5.73
CA THR A 277 3.43 22.92 6.98
C THR A 277 4.30 21.69 7.08
N VAL A 278 3.73 20.52 6.84
CA VAL A 278 4.47 19.25 6.85
C VAL A 278 4.93 18.84 5.45
N ASP A 279 4.57 19.55 4.39
CA ASP A 279 5.04 19.25 3.03
C ASP A 279 5.24 20.52 2.21
N VAL A 280 6.51 20.95 2.18
CA VAL A 280 6.93 22.20 1.55
C VAL A 280 6.96 22.09 0.03
N TRP A 281 7.45 20.98 -0.54
CA TRP A 281 7.59 20.82 -1.99
C TRP A 281 6.30 20.35 -2.67
N ARG A 282 5.41 19.66 -1.95
CA ARG A 282 4.18 19.07 -2.48
C ARG A 282 4.44 18.20 -3.71
N GLY A 283 5.50 17.39 -3.63
CA GLY A 283 5.92 16.54 -4.74
C GLY A 283 4.84 15.55 -5.17
N LEU A 284 4.12 14.99 -4.20
CA LEU A 284 2.99 14.07 -4.40
C LEU A 284 1.90 14.34 -3.34
N PRO A 285 0.60 14.16 -3.65
CA PRO A 285 -0.45 14.26 -2.65
C PRO A 285 -0.27 13.17 -1.59
N ALA A 286 -0.38 13.55 -0.31
CA ALA A 286 -0.40 12.58 0.79
C ALA A 286 -1.59 11.62 0.62
N PRO A 287 -1.41 10.31 0.80
CA PRO A 287 -2.53 9.41 0.74
C PRO A 287 -3.56 9.68 1.83
N PRO A 288 -4.85 9.42 1.57
CA PRO A 288 -5.86 9.39 2.62
C PRO A 288 -5.40 8.46 3.74
N ASN A 289 -5.40 8.98 4.98
CA ASN A 289 -5.02 8.29 6.23
C ASN A 289 -3.52 8.11 6.52
N LEU A 290 -2.58 8.73 5.78
CA LEU A 290 -1.15 8.67 6.15
C LEU A 290 -0.90 9.16 7.60
N LEU A 291 -1.60 10.21 8.02
CA LEU A 291 -1.52 10.74 9.38
C LEU A 291 -2.20 9.85 10.44
N ALA A 292 -2.91 8.80 10.02
CA ALA A 292 -3.54 7.81 10.92
C ALA A 292 -2.56 6.72 11.39
N GLY A 293 -1.29 6.77 10.97
CA GLY A 293 -0.28 5.77 11.33
C GLY A 293 -0.53 4.39 10.75
N ASP A 294 -1.49 4.30 9.85
CA ASP A 294 -1.66 3.16 8.98
C ASP A 294 -0.83 3.43 7.74
N GLY A 295 0.37 2.85 7.70
CA GLY A 295 0.80 2.28 6.43
C GLY A 295 -0.30 1.28 6.14
N ARG A 296 -1.24 1.63 5.25
CA ARG A 296 -2.46 0.83 5.05
C ARG A 296 -2.07 -0.64 4.93
N ASP A 297 -2.97 -1.52 5.35
CA ASP A 297 -2.85 -2.90 4.91
C ASP A 297 -2.79 -2.85 3.37
N PHE A 298 -1.63 -3.18 2.79
CA PHE A 298 -1.49 -3.23 1.32
C PHE A 298 -2.42 -4.27 0.71
N ASP A 299 -2.99 -5.11 1.58
CA ASP A 299 -4.01 -6.10 1.32
C ASP A 299 -5.42 -5.62 1.71
N ASP A 300 -5.73 -4.32 1.84
CA ASP A 300 -7.12 -3.82 1.86
C ASP A 300 -7.61 -3.54 0.43
N TRP A 301 -8.18 -4.57 -0.17
CA TRP A 301 -8.70 -4.56 -1.54
C TRP A 301 -9.99 -3.75 -1.71
N THR A 302 -10.59 -3.27 -0.62
CA THR A 302 -11.90 -2.56 -0.65
C THR A 302 -11.74 -1.05 -0.81
N ALA A 303 -10.74 -0.48 -0.16
CA ALA A 303 -10.44 0.95 -0.19
C ALA A 303 -9.32 1.31 -1.19
N GLY A 304 -8.65 0.29 -1.70
CA GLY A 304 -7.55 0.41 -2.64
C GLY A 304 -6.21 0.75 -1.99
N SER A 305 -5.13 0.39 -2.67
CA SER A 305 -3.79 0.75 -2.25
C SER A 305 -3.53 2.24 -2.54
N PRO A 306 -3.04 3.02 -1.56
CA PRO A 306 -2.57 4.38 -1.82
C PRO A 306 -1.29 4.42 -2.64
N ILE A 307 -0.71 3.26 -2.90
CA ILE A 307 0.60 3.11 -3.46
C ILE A 307 0.53 2.96 -4.96
N ILE A 308 1.03 3.97 -5.66
CA ILE A 308 1.25 3.91 -7.10
C ILE A 308 2.16 2.72 -7.42
N GLY A 309 1.60 1.70 -8.10
CA GLY A 309 2.33 0.58 -8.69
C GLY A 309 2.49 -0.68 -7.84
N ALA A 310 2.01 -0.72 -6.59
CA ALA A 310 2.21 -1.88 -5.70
C ALA A 310 0.93 -2.48 -5.10
N GLY A 311 -0.26 -2.09 -5.55
CA GLY A 311 -1.49 -2.67 -5.03
C GLY A 311 -2.66 -2.71 -6.00
N TRP A 312 -3.83 -2.90 -5.40
CA TRP A 312 -5.11 -3.11 -6.06
C TRP A 312 -6.10 -2.05 -5.58
N HIS A 313 -7.05 -1.65 -6.42
CA HIS A 313 -8.16 -0.80 -5.99
C HIS A 313 -9.48 -1.18 -6.68
N VAL A 314 -10.59 -0.83 -6.05
CA VAL A 314 -11.89 -0.82 -6.71
C VAL A 314 -11.91 0.34 -7.70
N LEU A 315 -12.19 0.07 -8.98
CA LEU A 315 -12.24 1.12 -10.02
C LEU A 315 -13.22 2.24 -9.61
N GLN A 316 -12.75 3.49 -9.65
CA GLN A 316 -13.55 4.68 -9.41
C GLN A 316 -13.46 5.64 -10.60
N ALA A 317 -14.61 6.16 -11.05
CA ALA A 317 -14.71 7.12 -12.15
C ALA A 317 -15.72 8.22 -11.81
N GLY A 318 -15.24 9.37 -11.33
CA GLY A 318 -16.12 10.42 -10.79
C GLY A 318 -16.86 9.92 -9.54
N ASP A 319 -18.19 10.07 -9.50
CA ASP A 319 -19.03 9.58 -8.40
C ASP A 319 -19.36 8.07 -8.53
N PHE A 320 -18.95 7.41 -9.62
CA PHE A 320 -19.17 5.99 -9.84
C PHE A 320 -18.09 5.14 -9.16
N THR A 321 -18.53 4.17 -8.35
CA THR A 321 -17.68 3.13 -7.76
C THR A 321 -18.08 1.79 -8.37
N ALA A 322 -17.13 1.11 -9.02
CA ALA A 322 -17.32 -0.21 -9.63
C ALA A 322 -17.30 -1.32 -8.58
N LEU A 323 -18.19 -1.23 -7.59
CA LEU A 323 -18.43 -2.25 -6.59
C LEU A 323 -19.90 -2.19 -6.18
N ASP A 324 -20.65 -3.20 -6.56
CA ASP A 324 -22.05 -3.36 -6.19
C ASP A 324 -22.20 -3.30 -4.66
N PRO A 325 -23.18 -2.57 -4.11
CA PRO A 325 -23.40 -2.52 -2.67
C PRO A 325 -23.65 -3.89 -2.01
N ALA A 326 -24.07 -4.89 -2.78
CA ALA A 326 -24.23 -6.26 -2.30
C ALA A 326 -22.92 -7.08 -2.33
N ALA A 327 -21.87 -6.56 -2.95
CA ALA A 327 -20.60 -7.27 -3.10
C ALA A 327 -19.86 -7.41 -1.78
N THR A 328 -19.32 -8.60 -1.54
CA THR A 328 -18.36 -8.86 -0.47
C THR A 328 -17.03 -9.29 -1.08
N LEU A 329 -15.97 -8.55 -0.75
CA LEU A 329 -14.59 -8.89 -1.12
C LEU A 329 -13.96 -9.72 0.00
N THR A 330 -13.31 -10.82 -0.35
CA THR A 330 -12.45 -11.59 0.56
C THR A 330 -11.02 -11.52 0.06
N THR A 331 -10.13 -11.01 0.92
CA THR A 331 -8.73 -10.77 0.57
C THR A 331 -7.90 -12.06 0.73
N PRO A 332 -6.85 -12.24 -0.07
CA PRO A 332 -6.02 -13.45 -0.02
C PRO A 332 -5.15 -13.46 1.24
N THR A 333 -5.14 -14.60 1.93
CA THR A 333 -4.29 -14.85 3.10
C THR A 333 -3.37 -16.04 2.82
N ARG A 334 -2.36 -16.25 3.68
CA ARG A 334 -1.49 -17.43 3.58
C ARG A 334 -2.27 -18.75 3.69
N GLU A 335 -3.38 -18.76 4.44
CA GLU A 335 -4.23 -19.93 4.64
C GLU A 335 -5.28 -20.09 3.52
N ARG A 336 -5.66 -18.99 2.87
CA ARG A 336 -6.61 -18.94 1.76
C ARG A 336 -6.03 -18.04 0.66
N PRO A 337 -5.18 -18.58 -0.23
CA PRO A 337 -4.49 -17.81 -1.27
C PRO A 337 -5.41 -17.55 -2.46
N GLU A 338 -6.69 -17.27 -2.21
CA GLU A 338 -7.67 -16.93 -3.23
C GLU A 338 -8.36 -15.61 -2.87
N PHE A 339 -8.39 -14.71 -3.83
CA PHE A 339 -9.22 -13.52 -3.84
C PHE A 339 -10.60 -13.93 -4.28
N LYS A 340 -11.62 -13.43 -3.58
CA LYS A 340 -13.01 -13.74 -3.89
C LYS A 340 -13.84 -12.46 -3.95
N ILE A 341 -14.64 -12.36 -5.00
CA ILE A 341 -15.76 -11.43 -5.08
C ILE A 341 -17.03 -12.26 -5.03
N ASP A 342 -17.88 -12.00 -4.04
CA ASP A 342 -19.18 -12.63 -3.91
C ASP A 342 -20.28 -11.57 -4.01
N ILE A 343 -21.14 -11.69 -5.03
CA ILE A 343 -22.33 -10.86 -5.19
C ILE A 343 -23.53 -11.80 -5.15
N PRO A 344 -24.23 -11.93 -4.00
CA PRO A 344 -25.32 -12.89 -3.87
C PRO A 344 -26.49 -12.54 -4.80
N ARG A 345 -26.69 -11.24 -5.07
CA ARG A 345 -27.66 -10.67 -6.02
C ARG A 345 -27.15 -9.33 -6.53
N PHE A 346 -27.18 -9.11 -7.84
CA PHE A 346 -26.87 -7.81 -8.43
C PHE A 346 -27.90 -6.74 -8.06
N THR A 347 -27.39 -5.56 -7.75
CA THR A 347 -28.13 -4.31 -7.71
C THR A 347 -28.18 -3.73 -9.13
N ILE A 348 -29.35 -3.25 -9.56
CA ILE A 348 -29.51 -2.58 -10.86
C ILE A 348 -30.01 -1.15 -10.64
N ALA A 349 -29.37 -0.18 -11.29
CA ALA A 349 -29.74 1.24 -11.25
C ALA A 349 -30.29 1.69 -12.61
N PHE A 350 -31.59 2.01 -12.64
CA PHE A 350 -32.34 2.34 -13.86
C PHE A 350 -31.75 3.48 -14.71
N ASP A 351 -31.00 4.40 -14.11
CA ASP A 351 -30.46 5.60 -14.75
C ASP A 351 -28.93 5.60 -14.90
N ASN A 352 -28.26 4.49 -14.58
CA ASN A 352 -26.81 4.39 -14.68
C ASN A 352 -26.38 3.54 -15.90
N PRO A 353 -25.89 4.17 -16.99
CA PRO A 353 -25.41 3.43 -18.16
C PRO A 353 -24.10 2.64 -17.91
N LEU A 354 -23.47 2.78 -16.73
CA LEU A 354 -22.29 2.01 -16.32
C LEU A 354 -22.64 0.78 -15.46
N ASP A 355 -23.92 0.48 -15.28
CA ASP A 355 -24.39 -0.58 -14.39
C ASP A 355 -24.11 -2.00 -14.92
N HIS A 356 -23.52 -2.14 -16.11
CA HIS A 356 -22.91 -3.40 -16.56
C HIS A 356 -21.79 -3.89 -15.65
N VAL A 357 -21.10 -2.94 -15.01
CA VAL A 357 -19.97 -3.22 -14.15
C VAL A 357 -20.48 -3.46 -12.72
N LYS A 358 -20.34 -4.69 -12.22
CA LYS A 358 -20.78 -5.07 -10.88
C LYS A 358 -19.64 -5.08 -9.88
N ALA A 359 -18.44 -5.45 -10.30
CA ALA A 359 -17.23 -5.21 -9.54
C ALA A 359 -16.04 -5.12 -10.50
N ILE A 360 -15.11 -4.18 -10.30
CA ILE A 360 -13.78 -4.23 -10.93
C ILE A 360 -12.73 -3.90 -9.88
N VAL A 361 -11.84 -4.86 -9.65
CA VAL A 361 -10.60 -4.64 -8.92
C VAL A 361 -9.45 -4.56 -9.91
N THR A 362 -8.81 -3.40 -9.96
CA THR A 362 -7.75 -3.05 -10.89
C THR A 362 -6.39 -3.11 -10.22
N ALA A 363 -5.38 -3.62 -10.95
CA ALA A 363 -4.00 -3.46 -10.52
C ALA A 363 -3.50 -2.04 -10.82
N ASP A 364 -2.81 -1.43 -9.87
CA ASP A 364 -2.13 -0.14 -10.08
C ASP A 364 -0.93 -0.28 -11.03
N ARG A 365 -0.32 -1.46 -11.06
CA ARG A 365 0.82 -1.77 -11.92
C ARG A 365 0.39 -1.84 -13.38
N ARG A 366 1.26 -1.36 -14.28
CA ARG A 366 1.16 -1.54 -15.73
C ARG A 366 2.29 -2.44 -16.21
N PHE A 367 1.94 -3.47 -16.95
CA PHE A 367 2.89 -4.43 -17.53
C PHE A 367 3.12 -4.06 -18.99
N ALA A 368 4.36 -3.75 -19.34
CA ALA A 368 4.71 -3.41 -20.71
C ALA A 368 4.50 -4.63 -21.63
N THR A 369 4.04 -4.39 -22.86
CA THR A 369 3.83 -5.47 -23.83
C THR A 369 5.15 -5.98 -24.40
N GLY A 370 6.17 -5.12 -24.54
CA GLY A 370 7.51 -5.52 -24.98
C GLY A 370 7.49 -6.28 -26.32
N ASN A 371 8.00 -7.51 -26.31
CA ASN A 371 7.93 -8.45 -27.45
C ASN A 371 6.81 -9.50 -27.30
N GLY A 372 5.93 -9.32 -26.32
CA GLY A 372 4.87 -10.25 -25.97
C GLY A 372 4.59 -10.26 -24.46
N LEU A 373 3.31 -10.34 -24.12
CA LEU A 373 2.80 -10.44 -22.75
C LEU A 373 1.87 -11.66 -22.65
N SER A 374 2.03 -12.47 -21.61
CA SER A 374 1.05 -13.48 -21.22
C SER A 374 0.56 -13.21 -19.80
N VAL A 375 -0.75 -13.31 -19.60
CA VAL A 375 -1.40 -13.23 -18.29
C VAL A 375 -2.21 -14.49 -18.09
N ALA A 376 -1.88 -15.27 -17.06
CA ALA A 376 -2.52 -16.54 -16.77
C ALA A 376 -2.95 -16.63 -15.31
N VAL A 377 -4.20 -17.05 -15.06
CA VAL A 377 -4.83 -17.08 -13.74
C VAL A 377 -5.67 -18.35 -13.59
N ASP A 378 -5.69 -18.91 -12.39
CA ASP A 378 -6.65 -19.97 -12.08
C ASP A 378 -7.93 -19.29 -11.60
N MET A 379 -9.07 -19.59 -12.22
CA MET A 379 -10.37 -19.05 -11.83
C MET A 379 -11.36 -20.17 -11.53
N ALA A 380 -12.24 -19.91 -10.56
CA ALA A 380 -13.41 -20.72 -10.31
C ALA A 380 -14.63 -19.81 -10.19
N VAL A 381 -15.61 -20.03 -11.06
CA VAL A 381 -16.76 -19.14 -11.24
C VAL A 381 -18.05 -19.92 -11.06
N ASP A 382 -18.92 -19.41 -10.19
CA ASP A 382 -20.26 -19.93 -9.96
C ASP A 382 -21.26 -18.79 -10.22
N VAL A 383 -22.14 -18.99 -11.19
CA VAL A 383 -23.21 -18.06 -11.56
C VAL A 383 -24.54 -18.72 -11.24
N HIS A 384 -25.34 -18.10 -10.38
CA HIS A 384 -26.57 -18.70 -9.85
C HIS A 384 -27.79 -17.81 -10.03
N GLY A 385 -28.96 -18.46 -10.17
CA GLY A 385 -30.25 -17.79 -10.33
C GLY A 385 -30.60 -17.44 -11.78
N THR A 386 -29.84 -17.95 -12.75
CA THR A 386 -30.03 -17.66 -14.19
C THR A 386 -31.04 -18.57 -14.88
N GLU A 387 -31.46 -19.68 -14.26
CA GLU A 387 -32.33 -20.69 -14.89
C GLU A 387 -33.75 -20.17 -15.16
N GLY A 388 -34.19 -19.19 -14.37
CA GLY A 388 -35.50 -18.54 -14.51
C GLY A 388 -35.44 -17.18 -15.20
N ASN A 389 -34.35 -16.87 -15.94
CA ASN A 389 -34.15 -15.54 -16.51
C ASN A 389 -35.33 -15.12 -17.43
N PRO A 390 -35.75 -13.85 -17.41
CA PRO A 390 -36.91 -13.37 -18.16
C PRO A 390 -36.67 -13.27 -19.66
N PHE A 391 -35.42 -13.42 -20.10
CA PHE A 391 -34.98 -13.26 -21.49
C PHE A 391 -35.02 -14.56 -22.28
N ALA A 392 -35.31 -15.69 -21.61
CA ALA A 392 -35.22 -17.04 -22.16
C ALA A 392 -33.84 -17.34 -22.80
N ALA A 393 -32.79 -16.67 -22.29
CA ALA A 393 -31.41 -16.93 -22.67
C ALA A 393 -30.93 -18.24 -22.02
N ASP A 394 -29.83 -18.79 -22.54
CA ASP A 394 -29.15 -19.90 -21.89
C ASP A 394 -28.76 -19.50 -20.46
N PRO A 395 -29.05 -20.30 -19.42
CA PRO A 395 -28.66 -19.98 -18.05
C PRO A 395 -27.16 -19.73 -17.84
N ASP A 396 -26.31 -20.32 -18.68
CA ASP A 396 -24.87 -20.15 -18.63
C ASP A 396 -24.37 -19.05 -19.60
N ASP A 397 -25.26 -18.25 -20.19
CA ASP A 397 -24.88 -17.12 -21.05
C ASP A 397 -24.10 -16.07 -20.23
N PRO A 398 -22.84 -15.74 -20.58
CA PRO A 398 -22.02 -14.76 -19.84
C PRO A 398 -22.66 -13.38 -19.69
N ARG A 399 -23.60 -13.03 -20.56
CA ARG A 399 -24.35 -11.78 -20.48
C ARG A 399 -25.28 -11.69 -19.27
N LEU A 400 -25.74 -12.83 -18.75
CA LEU A 400 -26.54 -12.92 -17.51
C LEU A 400 -25.68 -12.75 -16.25
N GLY A 401 -24.37 -12.68 -16.36
CA GLY A 401 -23.46 -12.61 -15.22
C GLY A 401 -22.21 -13.41 -15.51
N CYS A 402 -21.05 -12.79 -15.31
CA CYS A 402 -19.77 -13.45 -15.49
C CYS A 402 -18.75 -12.94 -14.48
N ALA A 403 -17.74 -13.75 -14.20
CA ALA A 403 -16.49 -13.28 -13.61
C ALA A 403 -15.40 -13.28 -14.68
N ALA A 404 -14.49 -12.32 -14.61
CA ALA A 404 -13.55 -12.06 -15.68
C ALA A 404 -12.13 -11.79 -15.20
N ILE A 405 -11.19 -12.02 -16.12
CA ILE A 405 -9.85 -11.42 -16.11
C ILE A 405 -9.78 -10.46 -17.31
N ALA A 406 -9.40 -9.21 -17.05
CA ALA A 406 -9.43 -8.13 -18.03
C ALA A 406 -8.07 -7.42 -18.13
N LEU A 407 -7.54 -7.30 -19.34
CA LEU A 407 -6.31 -6.57 -19.65
C LEU A 407 -6.70 -5.22 -20.26
N ILE A 408 -6.38 -4.13 -19.58
CA ILE A 408 -6.79 -2.77 -19.99
C ILE A 408 -5.58 -1.91 -20.29
N ASP A 409 -5.50 -1.35 -21.49
CA ASP A 409 -4.55 -0.30 -21.84
C ASP A 409 -5.25 1.06 -21.80
N ASP A 410 -4.98 1.80 -20.72
CA ASP A 410 -5.54 3.14 -20.50
C ASP A 410 -5.11 4.18 -21.54
N SER A 411 -4.04 3.93 -22.29
CA SER A 411 -3.53 4.88 -23.29
C SER A 411 -4.25 4.78 -24.63
N THR A 412 -4.70 3.58 -25.00
CA THR A 412 -5.40 3.31 -26.26
C THR A 412 -6.90 3.09 -26.07
N GLY A 413 -7.33 2.76 -24.84
CA GLY A 413 -8.68 2.31 -24.54
C GLY A 413 -8.94 0.86 -24.94
N MET A 414 -7.89 0.11 -25.31
CA MET A 414 -7.99 -1.30 -25.69
C MET A 414 -8.20 -2.17 -24.46
N VAL A 415 -9.12 -3.12 -24.59
CA VAL A 415 -9.53 -4.03 -23.53
C VAL A 415 -9.58 -5.44 -24.11
N ILE A 416 -8.87 -6.38 -23.47
CA ILE A 416 -8.82 -7.80 -23.86
C ILE A 416 -9.24 -8.61 -22.64
N ASN A 417 -10.42 -9.21 -22.72
CA ASN A 417 -11.08 -9.83 -21.57
C ASN A 417 -11.36 -11.30 -21.83
N PHE A 418 -11.44 -12.03 -20.73
CA PHE A 418 -11.97 -13.37 -20.70
C PHE A 418 -13.07 -13.45 -19.66
N GLU A 419 -14.31 -13.67 -20.11
CA GLU A 419 -15.50 -13.68 -19.29
C GLU A 419 -16.04 -15.10 -19.15
N ILE A 420 -16.29 -15.54 -17.93
CA ILE A 420 -16.68 -16.90 -17.62
C ILE A 420 -18.03 -16.89 -16.91
N SER A 421 -18.94 -17.74 -17.39
CA SER A 421 -20.21 -18.03 -16.75
C SER A 421 -20.46 -19.53 -16.80
N ASN A 422 -20.31 -20.19 -15.65
CA ASN A 422 -20.51 -21.63 -15.50
C ASN A 422 -19.85 -22.45 -16.62
N ARG A 423 -20.64 -22.91 -17.59
CA ARG A 423 -20.23 -23.79 -18.69
C ARG A 423 -19.77 -23.06 -19.96
N ARG A 424 -19.84 -21.74 -19.99
CA ARG A 424 -19.50 -20.92 -21.16
C ARG A 424 -18.37 -19.95 -20.85
N VAL A 425 -17.58 -19.71 -21.89
CA VAL A 425 -16.51 -18.72 -21.87
C VAL A 425 -16.65 -17.83 -23.08
N MET A 426 -16.53 -16.53 -22.86
CA MET A 426 -16.50 -15.51 -23.90
C MET A 426 -15.13 -14.85 -23.92
N ALA A 427 -14.41 -15.04 -25.03
CA ALA A 427 -13.23 -14.26 -25.36
C ALA A 427 -13.71 -12.94 -25.99
N LEU A 428 -13.22 -11.81 -25.48
CA LEU A 428 -13.75 -10.52 -25.86
C LEU A 428 -12.61 -9.51 -26.07
N ARG A 429 -12.62 -8.85 -27.23
CA ARG A 429 -11.82 -7.65 -27.52
C ARG A 429 -12.75 -6.45 -27.58
N GLU A 430 -12.47 -5.42 -26.79
CA GLU A 430 -13.20 -4.15 -26.80
C GLU A 430 -12.27 -2.96 -27.02
N LEU A 431 -12.83 -1.90 -27.59
CA LEU A 431 -12.17 -0.60 -27.72
C LEU A 431 -13.08 0.51 -27.19
N PHE A 432 -12.70 1.10 -26.07
CA PHE A 432 -13.39 2.24 -25.46
C PHE A 432 -12.78 3.56 -25.95
N VAL A 433 -13.64 4.54 -26.24
CA VAL A 433 -13.24 5.81 -26.85
C VAL A 433 -12.45 6.67 -25.87
N VAL A 434 -11.16 6.87 -26.13
CA VAL A 434 -10.39 7.97 -25.53
C VAL A 434 -10.45 9.16 -26.47
N THR A 435 -11.33 10.14 -26.19
CA THR A 435 -11.28 11.42 -26.91
C THR A 435 -9.96 12.12 -26.59
N ALA A 436 -9.05 12.19 -27.57
CA ALA A 436 -7.85 13.00 -27.46
C ALA A 436 -8.23 14.48 -27.21
N PRO A 437 -7.48 15.24 -26.40
CA PRO A 437 -7.73 16.67 -26.22
C PRO A 437 -7.56 17.41 -27.56
N GLY A 438 -8.67 17.80 -28.19
CA GLY A 438 -8.70 18.72 -29.33
C GLY A 438 -8.97 18.16 -30.75
N GLY A 439 -9.40 16.91 -30.92
CA GLY A 439 -9.59 16.30 -32.25
C GLY A 439 -11.03 15.91 -32.59
N VAL A 440 -11.53 16.38 -33.74
CA VAL A 440 -12.80 15.93 -34.35
C VAL A 440 -12.61 14.53 -34.92
N GLY A 441 -13.20 13.52 -34.27
CA GLY A 441 -13.22 12.13 -34.73
C GLY A 441 -13.49 11.18 -33.57
N SER A 442 -14.75 10.84 -33.32
CA SER A 442 -15.12 9.75 -32.41
C SER A 442 -14.97 8.43 -33.14
N VAL A 443 -14.05 7.57 -32.71
CA VAL A 443 -14.13 6.13 -33.05
C VAL A 443 -15.39 5.60 -32.38
N LEU A 444 -16.21 4.83 -33.10
CA LEU A 444 -17.37 4.17 -32.47
C LEU A 444 -16.85 3.07 -31.53
N PRO A 445 -17.44 2.89 -30.34
CA PRO A 445 -17.10 1.75 -29.48
C PRO A 445 -17.31 0.45 -30.25
N MET A 446 -16.45 -0.53 -29.98
CA MET A 446 -16.41 -1.81 -30.69
C MET A 446 -16.20 -2.94 -29.67
N ALA A 447 -16.89 -4.05 -29.87
CA ALA A 447 -16.65 -5.34 -29.22
C ALA A 447 -16.52 -6.43 -30.30
N ASP A 448 -15.70 -7.47 -30.11
CA ASP A 448 -15.65 -8.65 -31.00
C ASP A 448 -15.74 -9.91 -30.13
N PRO A 449 -16.95 -10.28 -29.69
CA PRO A 449 -17.16 -11.41 -28.78
C PRO A 449 -17.06 -12.74 -29.52
N ALA A 450 -16.36 -13.70 -28.93
CA ALA A 450 -16.31 -15.08 -29.35
C ALA A 450 -16.73 -16.01 -28.21
N LEU A 451 -17.94 -16.56 -28.32
CA LEU A 451 -18.52 -17.47 -27.35
C LEU A 451 -18.11 -18.91 -27.66
N THR A 452 -17.60 -19.62 -26.65
CA THR A 452 -17.17 -21.01 -26.74
C THR A 452 -17.84 -21.84 -25.64
N ASP A 453 -18.50 -22.93 -26.03
CA ASP A 453 -19.03 -23.91 -25.08
C ASP A 453 -17.89 -24.83 -24.63
N LEU A 454 -17.68 -24.94 -23.31
CA LEU A 454 -16.63 -25.79 -22.74
C LEU A 454 -17.25 -26.81 -21.77
N GLU A 455 -16.63 -27.99 -21.65
CA GLU A 455 -17.02 -29.01 -20.67
C GLU A 455 -16.46 -28.69 -19.27
N ILE A 456 -16.76 -27.50 -18.76
CA ILE A 456 -16.37 -27.03 -17.43
C ILE A 456 -17.54 -27.19 -16.45
N GLU A 457 -17.24 -27.61 -15.22
CA GLU A 457 -18.24 -27.75 -14.17
C GLU A 457 -18.37 -26.42 -13.40
N PRO A 458 -19.58 -25.95 -13.06
CA PRO A 458 -19.75 -24.71 -12.30
C PRO A 458 -18.93 -24.72 -11.00
N GLY A 459 -18.21 -23.65 -10.73
CA GLY A 459 -17.39 -23.47 -9.54
C GLY A 459 -16.11 -24.32 -9.46
N SER A 460 -15.75 -25.10 -10.50
CA SER A 460 -14.45 -25.76 -10.57
C SER A 460 -13.33 -24.83 -11.01
N TRP A 461 -12.09 -25.18 -10.65
CA TRP A 461 -10.90 -24.41 -11.00
C TRP A 461 -10.40 -24.79 -12.38
N HIS A 462 -10.24 -23.78 -13.24
CA HIS A 462 -9.62 -23.90 -14.56
C HIS A 462 -8.57 -22.81 -14.73
N ARG A 463 -7.57 -23.06 -15.58
CA ARG A 463 -6.52 -22.11 -15.88
C ARG A 463 -6.84 -21.35 -17.16
N TYR A 464 -6.93 -20.04 -17.03
CA TYR A 464 -7.30 -19.11 -18.09
C TYR A 464 -6.09 -18.25 -18.45
N GLU A 465 -5.75 -18.16 -19.73
CA GLU A 465 -4.59 -17.41 -20.20
C GLU A 465 -4.93 -16.53 -21.40
N ILE A 466 -4.54 -15.25 -21.33
CA ILE A 466 -4.55 -14.32 -22.46
C ILE A 466 -3.09 -14.06 -22.86
N ARG A 467 -2.79 -14.22 -24.15
CA ARG A 467 -1.50 -13.83 -24.73
C ARG A 467 -1.69 -12.70 -25.72
N TYR A 468 -0.86 -11.68 -25.61
CA TYR A 468 -0.79 -10.58 -26.55
C TYR A 468 0.61 -10.51 -27.15
N ASP A 469 0.67 -10.54 -28.48
CA ASP A 469 1.87 -10.40 -29.29
C ASP A 469 1.74 -9.10 -30.09
N PRO A 470 2.59 -8.08 -29.84
CA PRO A 470 2.53 -6.83 -30.59
C PRO A 470 2.94 -6.99 -32.05
N GLY A 471 3.58 -8.10 -32.45
CA GLY A 471 4.08 -8.33 -33.80
C GLY A 471 5.26 -7.42 -34.17
N GLU A 472 5.81 -7.61 -35.37
CA GLU A 472 6.93 -6.80 -35.89
C GLU A 472 6.42 -5.64 -36.76
N ASP A 473 6.75 -4.41 -36.37
CA ASP A 473 6.47 -3.23 -37.18
C ASP A 473 7.55 -2.99 -38.24
N SER A 474 7.14 -2.58 -39.43
CA SER A 474 8.06 -2.08 -40.44
C SER A 474 8.27 -0.56 -40.28
N VAL A 475 9.26 -0.02 -40.99
CA VAL A 475 9.55 1.43 -40.98
C VAL A 475 8.36 2.29 -41.41
N LEU A 476 7.43 1.74 -42.21
CA LEU A 476 6.34 2.51 -42.84
C LEU A 476 4.94 2.05 -42.45
N THR A 477 4.78 0.82 -41.95
CA THR A 477 3.48 0.25 -41.60
C THR A 477 3.59 -0.65 -40.38
N PRO A 478 2.64 -0.57 -39.43
CA PRO A 478 2.57 -1.52 -38.33
C PRO A 478 2.27 -2.93 -38.86
N GLY A 479 2.88 -3.94 -38.23
CA GLY A 479 2.57 -5.35 -38.50
C GLY A 479 1.28 -5.80 -37.80
N PRO A 480 0.78 -7.01 -38.08
CA PRO A 480 -0.37 -7.56 -37.34
C PRO A 480 0.04 -7.86 -35.89
N ASP A 481 -0.62 -7.22 -34.94
CA ASP A 481 -0.66 -7.67 -33.55
C ASP A 481 -1.65 -8.85 -33.41
N ARG A 482 -1.49 -9.66 -32.38
CA ARG A 482 -2.29 -10.87 -32.15
C ARG A 482 -2.65 -11.02 -30.68
N ALA A 483 -3.91 -11.39 -30.43
CA ALA A 483 -4.39 -11.81 -29.13
C ALA A 483 -4.90 -13.26 -29.20
N GLU A 484 -4.56 -14.06 -28.19
CA GLU A 484 -4.93 -15.47 -28.09
C GLU A 484 -5.48 -15.76 -26.69
N TRP A 485 -6.51 -16.61 -26.63
CA TRP A 485 -7.17 -17.02 -25.41
C TRP A 485 -7.06 -18.54 -25.24
N TYR A 486 -6.63 -18.98 -24.07
CA TYR A 486 -6.44 -20.39 -23.74
C TYR A 486 -7.20 -20.78 -22.48
N VAL A 487 -7.79 -21.98 -22.48
CA VAL A 487 -8.36 -22.63 -21.30
C VAL A 487 -7.67 -23.96 -21.09
N ASP A 488 -7.11 -24.17 -19.89
CA ASP A 488 -6.33 -25.36 -19.53
C ASP A 488 -5.22 -25.72 -20.54
N GLY A 489 -4.66 -24.69 -21.19
CA GLY A 489 -3.61 -24.81 -22.20
C GLY A 489 -4.11 -25.07 -23.63
N GLU A 490 -5.41 -25.20 -23.85
CA GLU A 490 -6.02 -25.33 -25.19
C GLU A 490 -6.43 -23.96 -25.73
N LEU A 491 -6.06 -23.66 -26.98
CA LEU A 491 -6.44 -22.41 -27.65
C LEU A 491 -7.94 -22.44 -27.98
N VAL A 492 -8.70 -21.51 -27.43
CA VAL A 492 -10.15 -21.39 -27.67
C VAL A 492 -10.50 -20.28 -28.65
N HIS A 493 -9.72 -19.21 -28.68
CA HIS A 493 -9.95 -18.09 -29.60
C HIS A 493 -8.66 -17.34 -29.95
N GLN A 494 -8.64 -16.70 -31.12
CA GLN A 494 -7.54 -15.87 -31.58
C GLN A 494 -8.05 -14.77 -32.50
N ILE A 495 -7.47 -13.58 -32.36
CA ILE A 495 -7.70 -12.42 -33.23
C ILE A 495 -6.34 -11.87 -33.70
N GLU A 496 -6.24 -11.54 -34.98
CA GLU A 496 -5.16 -10.72 -35.53
C GLU A 496 -5.67 -9.29 -35.78
N TRP A 497 -4.76 -8.31 -35.82
CA TRP A 497 -5.09 -6.89 -35.96
C TRP A 497 -5.93 -6.37 -34.80
N VAL A 498 -5.51 -6.69 -33.57
CA VAL A 498 -6.17 -6.31 -32.31
C VAL A 498 -6.40 -4.79 -32.26
N ALA A 499 -5.37 -4.00 -32.57
CA ALA A 499 -5.42 -2.53 -32.57
C ALA A 499 -6.15 -1.90 -33.77
N THR A 500 -6.65 -2.70 -34.73
CA THR A 500 -7.26 -2.17 -35.95
C THR A 500 -8.79 -2.21 -35.87
N VAL A 501 -9.42 -1.10 -36.27
CA VAL A 501 -10.88 -0.98 -36.45
C VAL A 501 -11.17 -0.86 -37.94
N ASP A 502 -12.19 -1.54 -38.45
CA ASP A 502 -12.65 -1.44 -39.85
C ASP A 502 -13.95 -0.62 -39.94
N PRO A 503 -14.04 0.43 -40.79
CA PRO A 503 -12.95 1.04 -41.56
C PRO A 503 -11.94 1.79 -40.66
N PRO A 504 -10.66 1.87 -41.07
CA PRO A 504 -9.60 2.47 -40.25
C PRO A 504 -9.91 3.93 -39.93
N ALA A 505 -10.19 4.19 -38.64
CA ALA A 505 -10.62 5.50 -38.17
C ALA A 505 -9.46 6.46 -37.83
N ALA A 506 -8.22 5.98 -37.76
CA ALA A 506 -7.04 6.73 -37.30
C ALA A 506 -5.75 5.93 -37.63
N PRO A 507 -4.53 6.45 -37.39
CA PRO A 507 -3.34 5.58 -37.33
C PRO A 507 -3.55 4.47 -36.29
N VAL A 508 -3.16 3.23 -36.62
CA VAL A 508 -3.23 2.07 -35.73
C VAL A 508 -2.28 2.29 -34.56
N ILE A 509 -2.81 2.42 -33.34
CA ILE A 509 -2.02 2.56 -32.10
C ILE A 509 -2.11 1.25 -31.33
N LYS A 510 -1.00 0.51 -31.29
CA LYS A 510 -0.93 -0.77 -30.57
C LYS A 510 -0.85 -0.57 -29.06
N PRO A 511 -1.45 -1.48 -28.27
CA PRO A 511 -1.24 -1.52 -26.84
C PRO A 511 0.24 -1.63 -26.46
N ILE A 512 0.71 -0.69 -25.64
CA ILE A 512 2.10 -0.65 -25.16
C ILE A 512 2.26 -1.20 -23.74
N ARG A 513 1.16 -1.24 -22.97
CA ARG A 513 1.12 -1.76 -21.61
C ARG A 513 -0.32 -2.09 -21.20
N PHE A 514 -0.48 -3.08 -20.33
CA PHE A 514 -1.78 -3.44 -19.76
C PHE A 514 -1.76 -3.36 -18.24
N SER A 515 -2.86 -2.90 -17.62
CA SER A 515 -3.21 -3.32 -16.26
C SER A 515 -3.90 -4.68 -16.31
N VAL A 516 -3.78 -5.44 -15.23
CA VAL A 516 -4.48 -6.72 -15.07
C VAL A 516 -5.57 -6.54 -14.01
N ASN A 517 -6.80 -6.89 -14.34
CA ASN A 517 -7.97 -6.53 -13.53
C ASN A 517 -8.90 -7.74 -13.39
N MET A 518 -9.48 -7.91 -12.20
CA MET A 518 -10.47 -8.93 -11.90
C MET A 518 -11.83 -8.28 -11.79
N ALA A 519 -12.84 -8.86 -12.43
CA ALA A 519 -14.12 -8.19 -12.55
C ALA A 519 -15.31 -9.14 -12.49
N ILE A 520 -16.47 -8.57 -12.18
CA ILE A 520 -17.78 -9.17 -12.36
C ILE A 520 -18.61 -8.22 -13.22
N PHE A 521 -19.22 -8.75 -14.29
CA PHE A 521 -20.03 -7.99 -15.23
C PHE A 521 -21.41 -8.62 -15.45
N THR A 522 -22.32 -7.81 -15.96
CA THR A 522 -23.56 -8.21 -16.65
C THR A 522 -23.65 -7.41 -17.95
N LEU A 523 -24.01 -8.04 -19.06
CA LEU A 523 -24.05 -7.39 -20.38
C LEU A 523 -25.49 -7.42 -20.91
N LEU A 524 -26.24 -6.35 -20.67
CA LEU A 524 -27.67 -6.30 -20.97
C LEU A 524 -28.00 -5.54 -22.26
N ASP A 525 -27.07 -4.71 -22.75
CA ASP A 525 -27.26 -3.80 -23.88
C ASP A 525 -26.85 -4.44 -25.22
N ASP A 526 -27.33 -3.84 -26.31
CA ASP A 526 -26.87 -4.11 -27.67
C ASP A 526 -25.37 -3.77 -27.79
N LEU A 527 -24.55 -4.76 -28.16
CA LEU A 527 -23.11 -4.57 -28.34
C LEU A 527 -22.75 -4.54 -29.84
N PRO A 528 -21.99 -3.53 -30.32
CA PRO A 528 -21.45 -3.55 -31.68
C PRO A 528 -20.44 -4.71 -31.80
N ASP A 529 -20.58 -5.58 -32.80
CA ASP A 529 -19.76 -6.80 -32.95
C ASP A 529 -18.44 -6.60 -33.72
N GLY A 530 -18.13 -5.34 -34.04
CA GLY A 530 -16.91 -4.97 -34.77
C GLY A 530 -16.88 -5.38 -36.24
N ARG A 531 -17.96 -5.98 -36.76
CA ARG A 531 -18.12 -6.37 -38.18
C ARG A 531 -19.22 -5.58 -38.89
N GLY A 532 -19.80 -4.60 -38.19
CA GLY A 532 -20.88 -3.76 -38.68
C GLY A 532 -22.27 -4.25 -38.31
N ASP A 533 -22.37 -5.33 -37.52
CA ASP A 533 -23.62 -5.86 -36.98
C ASP A 533 -23.73 -5.53 -35.47
N ILE A 534 -24.88 -5.88 -34.88
CA ILE A 534 -25.18 -5.70 -33.46
C ILE A 534 -25.43 -7.08 -32.85
N LEU A 535 -24.71 -7.41 -31.79
CA LEU A 535 -25.08 -8.48 -30.88
C LEU A 535 -26.24 -7.96 -30.01
N PRO A 536 -27.47 -8.48 -30.16
CA PRO A 536 -28.60 -7.95 -29.43
C PRO A 536 -28.43 -8.20 -27.93
N GLY A 537 -28.67 -7.15 -27.15
CA GLY A 537 -28.75 -7.18 -25.71
C GLY A 537 -29.90 -8.06 -25.23
N LEU A 538 -29.89 -8.37 -23.93
CA LEU A 538 -30.93 -9.19 -23.33
C LEU A 538 -32.19 -8.37 -22.99
N ASP A 539 -32.06 -7.07 -22.70
CA ASP A 539 -33.20 -6.16 -22.47
C ASP A 539 -33.11 -4.90 -23.35
N PRO A 540 -33.93 -4.78 -24.42
CA PRO A 540 -33.91 -3.62 -25.31
C PRO A 540 -34.55 -2.36 -24.70
N GLU A 541 -35.22 -2.42 -23.54
CA GLU A 541 -35.84 -1.25 -22.92
C GLU A 541 -35.19 -0.80 -21.60
N TYR A 542 -34.19 -1.54 -21.07
CA TYR A 542 -33.52 -1.28 -19.78
C TYR A 542 -34.49 -0.78 -18.68
N ARG A 543 -35.70 -1.35 -18.64
CA ARG A 543 -36.85 -0.68 -17.99
C ARG A 543 -37.50 -1.41 -16.83
N GLN A 544 -37.02 -2.58 -16.39
CA GLN A 544 -37.67 -3.31 -15.30
C GLN A 544 -36.73 -3.98 -14.28
N THR A 545 -37.03 -3.68 -13.01
CA THR A 545 -36.81 -4.37 -11.70
C THR A 545 -35.80 -5.51 -11.56
N ILE A 546 -35.11 -5.48 -10.41
CA ILE A 546 -34.28 -6.52 -9.78
C ILE A 546 -34.79 -7.94 -10.08
N PHE A 547 -34.13 -8.63 -11.01
CA PHE A 547 -34.23 -10.08 -11.15
C PHE A 547 -32.89 -10.71 -10.80
N GLY A 548 -32.92 -11.69 -9.91
CA GLY A 548 -31.76 -12.19 -9.18
C GLY A 548 -30.81 -12.99 -10.06
N GLN A 549 -29.62 -12.43 -10.23
CA GLN A 549 -28.42 -13.11 -10.72
C GLN A 549 -27.33 -12.80 -9.70
N GLY A 550 -26.61 -13.82 -9.27
CA GLY A 550 -25.46 -13.65 -8.40
C GLY A 550 -24.27 -14.39 -8.97
N VAL A 551 -23.09 -13.89 -8.62
CA VAL A 551 -21.82 -14.43 -9.10
C VAL A 551 -20.88 -14.53 -7.92
N THR A 552 -20.28 -15.70 -7.78
CA THR A 552 -19.12 -15.91 -6.93
C THR A 552 -17.91 -16.17 -7.84
N GLY A 553 -17.06 -15.16 -7.97
CA GLY A 553 -15.78 -15.26 -8.67
C GLY A 553 -14.65 -15.50 -7.68
N ARG A 554 -13.77 -16.45 -7.97
CA ARG A 554 -12.54 -16.71 -7.22
C ARG A 554 -11.34 -16.76 -8.15
N TRP A 555 -10.26 -16.12 -7.76
CA TRP A 555 -9.01 -16.06 -8.51
C TRP A 555 -7.86 -16.49 -7.61
N ARG A 556 -6.89 -17.19 -8.20
CA ARG A 556 -5.60 -17.48 -7.56
C ARG A 556 -4.53 -17.71 -8.60
N ASN A 557 -3.28 -17.79 -8.16
CA ASN A 557 -2.14 -18.13 -9.01
C ASN A 557 -2.01 -17.24 -10.26
N LEU A 558 -2.28 -15.94 -10.12
CA LEU A 558 -2.12 -14.98 -11.21
C LEU A 558 -0.64 -14.81 -11.55
N GLN A 559 -0.33 -15.02 -12.82
CA GLN A 559 1.02 -14.98 -13.36
C GLN A 559 1.04 -14.05 -14.57
N VAL A 560 2.02 -13.15 -14.58
CA VAL A 560 2.31 -12.29 -15.72
C VAL A 560 3.69 -12.66 -16.24
N SER A 561 3.79 -12.99 -17.52
CA SER A 561 5.03 -13.38 -18.18
C SER A 561 5.36 -12.40 -19.29
N GLN A 562 6.57 -11.84 -19.26
CA GLN A 562 7.09 -10.91 -20.26
C GLN A 562 8.52 -11.32 -20.65
N ALA A 563 8.77 -11.56 -21.94
CA ALA A 563 10.12 -11.84 -22.46
C ALA A 563 10.93 -12.92 -21.72
N GLY A 564 10.26 -13.92 -21.12
CA GLY A 564 10.89 -15.01 -20.36
C GLY A 564 11.05 -14.75 -18.86
N GLU A 565 10.72 -13.56 -18.36
CA GLU A 565 10.59 -13.27 -16.94
C GLU A 565 9.14 -13.52 -16.50
N GLN A 566 8.98 -14.28 -15.42
CA GLN A 566 7.68 -14.65 -14.87
C GLN A 566 7.50 -14.01 -13.50
N GLN A 567 6.43 -13.23 -13.35
CA GLN A 567 6.06 -12.56 -12.12
C GLN A 567 4.78 -13.19 -11.58
N HIS A 568 4.77 -13.51 -10.29
CA HIS A 568 3.58 -13.96 -9.59
C HIS A 568 2.95 -12.77 -8.88
N LEU A 569 1.68 -12.48 -9.17
CA LEU A 569 0.94 -11.43 -8.49
C LEU A 569 0.16 -12.04 -7.34
N ARG A 570 0.18 -11.37 -6.19
CA ARG A 570 -0.64 -11.79 -5.05
C ARG A 570 -2.11 -11.58 -5.42
N THR A 571 -2.82 -12.69 -5.50
CA THR A 571 -4.26 -12.81 -5.75
C THR A 571 -4.85 -13.79 -4.79
#